data_AF-A0A0H5SGG7-F1
#
_entry.id   AF-A0A0H5SGG7-F1
#
_cell.length_a   1.000
_cell.length_b   1.000
_cell.length_c   1.000
_cell.angle_alpha   90.00
_cell.angle_beta   90.00
_cell.angle_gamma   90.00
#
_symmetry.space_group_name_H-M   'P 1'
#
loop_
_entity.id
_entity.type
_entity.pdbx_description
1 polymer ?
#
loop_
_entity_poly.entity_id
_entity_poly.type
_entity_poly.pdbx_seq_one_letter_code
_entity_poly.pdbx_strand_id
1 'polypeptide(L)'
;MRYLKPKPTPITVNGKVYNILYTLDVIDRLQTDTQMPITEILEWTQNERTREISIKLLLKYLIGIDVDVIDNPDYISAMLIIAFAEQAKLKEIKGYNPPPSTKADFVDIERFIYIGTVVLGYRESEVWQMTIGKIGTLHREHLKYIGAIKEEEEVSLLSI
;
A
#
# COMPACT_ATOMS: atom_id res chain seq x y z
N MET A 1 16.17 -14.43 -0.94
CA MET A 1 15.37 -13.21 -0.69
C MET A 1 13.90 -13.56 -0.41
N ARG A 2 13.56 -13.95 0.83
CA ARG A 2 12.21 -14.41 1.25
C ARG A 2 11.15 -13.29 1.35
N TYR A 3 11.50 -12.04 1.01
CA TYR A 3 10.75 -10.83 1.38
C TYR A 3 10.11 -10.07 0.20
N LEU A 4 10.22 -10.56 -1.04
CA LEU A 4 9.83 -9.82 -2.25
C LEU A 4 8.37 -10.00 -2.71
N LYS A 5 7.65 -11.01 -2.21
CA LYS A 5 6.20 -11.10 -2.46
C LYS A 5 5.48 -10.23 -1.44
N PRO A 6 4.64 -9.28 -1.86
CA PRO A 6 3.80 -8.57 -0.91
C PRO A 6 2.90 -9.63 -0.28
N LYS A 7 2.90 -9.71 1.06
CA LYS A 7 2.07 -10.68 1.76
C LYS A 7 0.65 -10.12 1.77
N PRO A 8 -0.31 -10.81 1.15
CA PRO A 8 -1.70 -10.41 1.29
C PRO A 8 -2.07 -10.41 2.77
N THR A 9 -2.86 -9.42 3.18
CA THR A 9 -3.31 -9.33 4.57
C THR A 9 -4.65 -10.07 4.68
N PRO A 10 -4.74 -11.12 5.53
CA PRO A 10 -6.00 -11.82 5.72
C PRO A 10 -6.97 -10.94 6.52
N ILE A 11 -8.21 -10.82 6.04
CA ILE A 11 -9.32 -10.17 6.74
C ILE A 11 -10.49 -11.14 6.85
N THR A 12 -11.25 -11.06 7.93
CA THR A 12 -12.50 -11.81 8.06
C THR A 12 -13.68 -10.88 7.84
N VAL A 13 -14.51 -11.17 6.84
CA VAL A 13 -15.75 -10.45 6.57
C VAL A 13 -16.89 -11.47 6.58
N ASN A 14 -17.84 -11.26 7.48
CA ASN A 14 -19.03 -12.10 7.67
C ASN A 14 -18.69 -13.61 7.74
N GLY A 15 -17.66 -13.95 8.52
CA GLY A 15 -17.20 -15.32 8.74
C GLY A 15 -16.31 -15.93 7.64
N LYS A 16 -16.07 -15.23 6.53
CA LYS A 16 -15.18 -15.69 5.44
C LYS A 16 -13.87 -14.92 5.41
N VAL A 17 -12.76 -15.63 5.21
CA VAL A 17 -11.43 -15.04 5.13
C VAL A 17 -11.12 -14.63 3.69
N TYR A 18 -10.70 -13.39 3.52
CA TYR A 18 -10.23 -12.81 2.26
C TYR A 18 -8.80 -12.32 2.39
N ASN A 19 -8.06 -12.32 1.28
CA ASN A 19 -6.67 -11.88 1.24
C ASN A 19 -6.59 -10.55 0.50
N ILE A 20 -6.36 -9.46 1.23
CA ILE A 20 -6.33 -8.11 0.66
C ILE A 20 -4.96 -7.80 0.07
N LEU A 21 -4.96 -7.17 -1.11
CA LEU A 21 -3.78 -6.61 -1.74
C LEU A 21 -4.07 -5.24 -2.41
N TYR A 22 -3.35 -4.21 -2.01
CA TYR A 22 -3.35 -2.88 -2.62
C TYR A 22 -2.28 -2.83 -3.73
N THR A 23 -2.60 -3.45 -4.86
CA THR A 23 -1.78 -3.35 -6.08
C THR A 23 -1.89 -1.97 -6.71
N LEU A 24 -0.97 -1.63 -7.62
CA LEU A 24 -1.10 -0.39 -8.41
C LEU A 24 -2.43 -0.34 -9.16
N ASP A 25 -2.87 -1.45 -9.75
CA ASP A 25 -4.15 -1.53 -10.47
C ASP A 25 -5.34 -1.19 -9.55
N VAL A 26 -5.36 -1.74 -8.34
CA VAL A 26 -6.44 -1.45 -7.38
C VAL A 26 -6.42 0.03 -6.97
N ILE A 27 -5.24 0.58 -6.67
CA ILE A 27 -5.10 1.97 -6.23
C ILE A 27 -5.49 2.92 -7.38
N ASP A 28 -5.02 2.66 -8.60
CA ASP A 28 -5.33 3.46 -9.79
C ASP A 28 -6.83 3.52 -10.07
N ARG A 29 -7.49 2.35 -10.10
CA ARG A 29 -8.93 2.27 -10.33
C ARG A 29 -9.72 2.94 -9.23
N LEU A 30 -9.36 2.71 -7.96
CA LEU A 30 -10.03 3.33 -6.82
C LEU A 30 -9.95 4.87 -6.91
N GLN A 31 -8.76 5.41 -7.15
CA GLN A 31 -8.56 6.86 -7.24
C GLN A 31 -9.24 7.48 -8.47
N THR A 32 -9.19 6.78 -9.62
CA THR A 32 -9.82 7.24 -10.86
C THR A 32 -11.34 7.25 -10.76
N ASP A 33 -11.94 6.16 -10.24
CA ASP A 33 -13.39 6.02 -10.19
C ASP A 33 -14.02 6.92 -9.11
N THR A 34 -13.29 7.19 -8.02
CA THR A 34 -13.77 8.03 -6.91
C THR A 34 -13.36 9.49 -7.03
N GLN A 35 -12.35 9.80 -7.84
CA GLN A 35 -11.67 11.11 -7.87
C GLN A 35 -11.13 11.52 -6.48
N MET A 36 -10.76 10.54 -5.66
CA MET A 36 -10.23 10.75 -4.32
C MET A 36 -8.89 10.01 -4.11
N PRO A 37 -7.95 10.59 -3.36
CA PRO A 37 -6.76 9.87 -2.92
C PRO A 37 -7.12 8.66 -2.05
N ILE A 38 -6.36 7.56 -2.19
CA ILE A 38 -6.60 6.37 -1.36
C ILE A 38 -6.45 6.64 0.14
N THR A 39 -5.57 7.56 0.53
CA THR A 39 -5.40 7.95 1.94
C THR A 39 -6.64 8.63 2.49
N GLU A 40 -7.33 9.46 1.71
CA GLU A 40 -8.58 10.11 2.13
C GLU A 40 -9.71 9.07 2.28
N ILE A 41 -9.78 8.09 1.39
CA ILE A 41 -10.75 6.99 1.48
C ILE A 41 -10.50 6.15 2.74
N LEU A 42 -9.24 5.91 3.11
CA LEU A 42 -8.86 5.25 4.35
C LEU A 42 -9.16 6.11 5.60
N GLU A 43 -9.02 7.42 5.54
CA GLU A 43 -9.45 8.33 6.61
C GLU A 43 -10.98 8.25 6.81
N TRP A 44 -11.75 8.13 5.73
CA TRP A 44 -13.19 7.95 5.81
C TRP A 44 -13.60 6.65 6.50
N THR A 45 -12.77 5.60 6.48
CA THR A 45 -13.07 4.37 7.26
C THR A 45 -12.98 4.61 8.76
N GLN A 46 -12.35 5.69 9.21
CA GLN A 46 -12.24 6.02 10.63
C GLN A 46 -13.41 6.90 11.11
N ASN A 47 -14.04 7.66 10.21
CA ASN A 47 -15.13 8.58 10.53
C ASN A 47 -16.48 7.86 10.64
N GLU A 48 -17.18 7.98 11.77
CA GLU A 48 -18.45 7.30 12.03
C GLU A 48 -19.51 7.46 10.92
N ARG A 49 -19.57 8.63 10.27
CA ARG A 49 -20.59 8.92 9.25
C ARG A 49 -20.30 8.29 7.90
N THR A 50 -19.02 8.10 7.56
CA THR A 50 -18.58 7.62 6.24
C THR A 50 -17.94 6.24 6.30
N ARG A 51 -17.73 5.69 7.50
CA ARG A 51 -17.05 4.42 7.76
C ARG A 51 -17.65 3.26 6.98
N GLU A 52 -18.96 3.07 7.08
CA GLU A 52 -19.58 1.89 6.47
C GLU A 52 -19.49 1.95 4.94
N ILE A 53 -19.76 3.12 4.36
CA ILE A 53 -19.73 3.35 2.90
C ILE A 53 -18.31 3.17 2.36
N SER A 54 -17.31 3.76 3.03
CA SER A 54 -15.90 3.64 2.63
C SER A 54 -15.36 2.23 2.77
N ILE A 55 -15.76 1.48 3.81
CA ILE A 55 -15.41 0.05 3.92
C ILE A 55 -16.01 -0.74 2.77
N LYS A 56 -17.32 -0.59 2.47
CA LYS A 56 -17.97 -1.31 1.36
C LYS A 56 -17.29 -1.00 0.03
N LEU A 57 -16.96 0.27 -0.21
CA LEU A 57 -16.21 0.71 -1.38
C LEU A 57 -14.86 0.00 -1.46
N LEU A 58 -14.05 0.02 -0.40
CA LEU A 58 -12.74 -0.64 -0.40
C LEU A 58 -12.85 -2.15 -0.63
N LEU A 59 -13.79 -2.84 0.04
CA LEU A 59 -14.00 -4.28 -0.16
C LEU A 59 -14.40 -4.62 -1.60
N LYS A 60 -15.22 -3.78 -2.24
CA LYS A 60 -15.59 -3.94 -3.64
C LYS A 60 -14.38 -3.95 -4.57
N TYR A 61 -13.44 -3.02 -4.39
CA TYR A 61 -12.23 -2.96 -5.23
C TYR A 61 -11.17 -4.00 -4.85
N LEU A 62 -11.00 -4.28 -3.55
CA LEU A 62 -9.93 -5.15 -3.07
C LEU A 62 -10.23 -6.64 -3.24
N ILE A 63 -11.50 -7.04 -3.09
CA ILE A 63 -11.90 -8.46 -3.08
C ILE A 63 -13.08 -8.75 -3.99
N GLY A 64 -13.58 -7.75 -4.73
CA GLY A 64 -14.63 -7.94 -5.74
C GLY A 64 -16.02 -8.21 -5.17
N ILE A 65 -16.26 -7.87 -3.91
CA ILE A 65 -17.51 -8.21 -3.21
C ILE A 65 -18.25 -6.94 -2.82
N ASP A 66 -19.54 -6.91 -3.15
CA ASP A 66 -20.49 -5.95 -2.61
C ASP A 66 -21.06 -6.53 -1.31
N VAL A 67 -20.86 -5.83 -0.19
CA VAL A 67 -21.24 -6.31 1.14
C VAL A 67 -22.40 -5.47 1.64
N ASP A 68 -23.56 -6.09 1.83
CA ASP A 68 -24.75 -5.39 2.29
C ASP A 68 -24.66 -4.95 3.76
N VAL A 69 -24.11 -5.82 4.63
CA VAL A 69 -24.00 -5.60 6.08
C VAL A 69 -22.58 -5.93 6.55
N ILE A 70 -22.02 -5.06 7.38
CA ILE A 70 -20.69 -5.19 7.96
C ILE A 70 -20.83 -5.52 9.45
N ASP A 71 -20.49 -6.76 9.83
CA ASP A 71 -20.65 -7.25 11.21
C ASP A 71 -19.76 -6.52 12.24
N ASN A 72 -18.55 -6.11 11.85
CA ASN A 72 -17.61 -5.42 12.70
C ASN A 72 -16.83 -4.35 11.92
N PRO A 73 -17.39 -3.13 11.77
CA PRO A 73 -16.79 -2.08 10.95
C PRO A 73 -15.49 -1.54 11.54
N ASP A 74 -15.33 -1.52 12.86
CA ASP A 74 -14.08 -1.09 13.51
C ASP A 74 -12.92 -2.03 13.20
N TYR A 75 -13.15 -3.35 13.33
CA TYR A 75 -12.15 -4.36 12.96
C TYR A 75 -11.76 -4.24 11.50
N ILE A 76 -12.75 -4.16 10.60
CA ILE A 76 -12.47 -4.11 9.15
C ILE A 76 -11.73 -2.82 8.78
N SER A 77 -12.14 -1.67 9.33
CA SER A 77 -11.44 -0.40 9.15
C SER A 77 -9.97 -0.50 9.58
N ALA A 78 -9.71 -1.01 10.80
CA ALA A 78 -8.35 -1.19 11.30
C ALA A 78 -7.52 -2.12 10.39
N MET A 79 -8.10 -3.23 9.94
CA MET A 79 -7.40 -4.18 9.07
C MET A 79 -7.11 -3.61 7.68
N LEU A 80 -8.03 -2.83 7.10
CA LEU A 80 -7.83 -2.15 5.81
C LEU A 80 -6.67 -1.16 5.87
N ILE A 81 -6.58 -0.38 6.95
CA ILE A 81 -5.52 0.59 7.20
C ILE A 81 -4.18 -0.12 7.43
N ILE A 82 -4.15 -1.14 8.30
CA ILE A 82 -2.93 -1.92 8.57
C ILE A 82 -2.43 -2.58 7.28
N ALA A 83 -3.33 -3.16 6.48
CA ALA A 83 -2.99 -3.77 5.21
C ALA A 83 -2.37 -2.76 4.25
N PHE A 84 -2.98 -1.57 4.08
CA PHE A 84 -2.42 -0.53 3.22
C PHE A 84 -1.06 -0.07 3.73
N ALA A 85 -0.95 0.25 5.03
CA ALA A 85 0.29 0.71 5.64
C ALA A 85 1.43 -0.29 5.41
N GLU A 86 1.24 -1.57 5.68
CA GLU A 86 2.27 -2.60 5.50
C GLU A 86 2.63 -2.85 4.02
N GLN A 87 1.68 -2.66 3.10
CA GLN A 87 1.88 -2.92 1.67
C GLN A 87 2.44 -1.72 0.90
N ALA A 88 2.16 -0.51 1.38
CA ALA A 88 2.73 0.75 0.92
C ALA A 88 4.11 1.02 1.54
N LYS A 89 4.39 0.44 2.73
CA LYS A 89 5.66 0.60 3.43
C LYS A 89 6.81 0.11 2.57
N LEU A 90 7.71 1.04 2.29
CA LEU A 90 9.08 0.77 1.84
C LEU A 90 9.75 0.02 2.99
N LYS A 91 10.12 -1.26 2.81
CA LYS A 91 10.76 -2.03 3.89
C LYS A 91 12.12 -1.43 4.27
N GLU A 92 12.10 -0.67 5.37
CA GLU A 92 13.18 -0.16 6.25
C GLU A 92 13.90 1.15 5.86
N ILE A 93 13.50 2.24 6.52
CA ILE A 93 14.39 3.18 7.25
C ILE A 93 13.68 3.50 8.58
N LYS A 94 14.36 3.36 9.73
CA LYS A 94 13.95 4.05 10.96
C LYS A 94 14.19 5.54 10.75
N GLY A 95 13.14 6.35 10.69
CA GLY A 95 13.27 7.81 10.60
C GLY A 95 12.95 8.42 9.23
N TYR A 96 12.57 7.65 8.21
CA TYR A 96 11.90 8.23 7.04
C TYR A 96 10.42 8.45 7.36
N ASN A 97 10.13 9.63 7.91
CA ASN A 97 8.79 10.20 7.85
C ASN A 97 8.70 10.97 6.53
N PRO A 98 7.88 10.56 5.54
CA PRO A 98 7.58 11.45 4.44
C PRO A 98 7.07 12.78 5.03
N PRO A 99 7.46 13.94 4.47
CA PRO A 99 7.02 15.23 4.97
C PRO A 99 5.48 15.23 5.06
N PRO A 100 4.90 15.80 6.13
CA PRO A 100 3.45 15.89 6.23
C PRO A 100 2.93 16.69 5.04
N SER A 101 2.32 16.01 4.07
CA SER A 101 1.62 16.70 3.00
C SER A 101 0.38 17.34 3.59
N THR A 102 0.20 18.64 3.34
CA THR A 102 -0.96 19.42 3.78
C THR A 102 -2.21 19.11 2.96
N LYS A 103 -2.11 18.22 1.95
CA LYS A 103 -3.23 17.60 1.25
C LYS A 103 -2.93 16.11 1.02
N ALA A 104 -3.93 15.25 1.15
CA ALA A 104 -3.81 13.90 0.63
C ALA A 104 -3.60 14.00 -0.89
N ASP A 105 -2.41 13.65 -1.36
CA ASP A 105 -2.11 13.66 -2.80
C ASP A 105 -2.41 12.28 -3.37
N PHE A 106 -2.86 12.25 -4.62
CA PHE A 106 -3.00 11.01 -5.36
C PHE A 106 -1.67 10.27 -5.38
N VAL A 107 -1.72 8.95 -5.22
CA VAL A 107 -0.55 8.13 -5.51
C VAL A 107 -0.21 8.31 -6.99
N ASP A 108 1.02 8.72 -7.27
CA ASP A 108 1.56 8.88 -8.63
C ASP A 108 1.84 7.49 -9.25
N ILE A 109 0.79 6.89 -9.81
CA ILE A 109 0.83 5.56 -10.43
C ILE A 109 1.82 5.54 -11.60
N GLU A 110 1.84 6.60 -12.42
CA GLU A 110 2.73 6.71 -13.59
C GLU A 110 4.20 6.58 -13.19
N ARG A 111 4.61 7.26 -12.11
CA ARG A 111 5.96 7.13 -11.55
C ARG A 111 6.29 5.70 -11.15
N PHE A 112 5.38 5.00 -10.48
CA PHE A 112 5.63 3.61 -10.08
C PHE A 112 5.68 2.65 -11.28
N ILE A 113 4.86 2.89 -12.30
CA ILE A 113 4.92 2.15 -13.57
C ILE A 113 6.27 2.37 -14.26
N TYR A 114 6.73 3.62 -14.36
CA TYR A 114 8.05 3.94 -14.93
C TYR A 114 9.19 3.26 -14.17
N ILE A 115 9.19 3.34 -12.84
CA ILE A 115 10.21 2.69 -12.01
C ILE A 115 10.19 1.17 -12.23
N GLY A 116 9.01 0.54 -12.19
CA GLY A 116 8.88 -0.91 -12.35
C GLY A 116 9.32 -1.41 -13.73
N THR A 117 8.99 -0.66 -14.78
CA THR A 117 9.24 -1.07 -16.17
C THR A 117 10.61 -0.65 -16.67
N VAL A 118 10.92 0.65 -16.64
CA VAL A 118 12.11 1.23 -17.25
C VAL A 118 13.35 1.03 -16.37
N VAL A 119 13.22 1.27 -15.07
CA VAL A 119 14.37 1.19 -14.15
C VAL A 119 14.64 -0.25 -13.74
N LEU A 120 13.59 -1.00 -13.40
CA LEU A 120 13.71 -2.36 -12.88
C LEU A 120 13.55 -3.47 -13.92
N GLY A 121 13.08 -3.16 -15.13
CA GLY A 121 13.01 -4.12 -16.24
C GLY A 121 11.88 -5.15 -16.14
N TYR A 122 10.87 -4.96 -15.29
CA TYR A 122 9.70 -5.86 -15.24
C TYR A 122 8.74 -5.58 -16.39
N ARG A 123 7.97 -6.58 -16.81
CA ARG A 123 6.87 -6.35 -17.76
C ARG A 123 5.80 -5.50 -17.09
N GLU A 124 5.21 -4.58 -17.83
CA GLU A 124 4.19 -3.67 -17.30
C GLU A 124 3.04 -4.40 -16.59
N SER A 125 2.54 -5.50 -17.18
CA SER A 125 1.50 -6.34 -16.58
C SER A 125 1.88 -6.90 -15.20
N GLU A 126 3.18 -7.12 -14.95
CA GLU A 126 3.67 -7.58 -13.65
C GLU A 126 3.76 -6.43 -12.66
N VAL A 127 4.12 -5.23 -13.11
CA VAL A 127 4.22 -4.00 -12.30
C VAL A 127 2.84 -3.59 -11.77
N TRP A 128 1.81 -3.65 -12.61
CA TRP A 128 0.41 -3.41 -12.23
C TRP A 128 -0.06 -4.28 -11.06
N GLN A 129 0.50 -5.49 -10.93
CA GLN A 129 0.17 -6.45 -9.87
C GLN A 129 1.08 -6.35 -8.64
N MET A 130 1.99 -5.37 -8.60
CA MET A 130 2.84 -5.11 -7.44
C MET A 130 2.22 -4.06 -6.52
N THR A 131 2.61 -4.09 -5.25
CA THR A 131 2.31 -3.02 -4.31
C THR A 131 3.37 -1.91 -4.41
N ILE A 132 3.03 -0.69 -4.00
CA ILE A 132 3.95 0.45 -3.89
C ILE A 132 5.22 0.06 -3.12
N GLY A 133 5.06 -0.57 -1.95
CA GLY A 133 6.17 -0.97 -1.10
C GLY A 133 7.13 -1.94 -1.79
N LYS A 134 6.61 -2.87 -2.62
CA LYS A 134 7.45 -3.81 -3.37
C LYS A 134 8.30 -3.10 -4.42
N ILE A 135 7.69 -2.24 -5.23
CA ILE A 135 8.40 -1.50 -6.28
C ILE A 135 9.47 -0.61 -5.65
N GLY A 136 9.10 0.12 -4.59
CA GLY A 136 10.04 1.01 -3.92
C GLY A 136 11.18 0.28 -3.21
N THR A 137 10.93 -0.89 -2.60
CA THR A 137 12.01 -1.74 -2.07
C THR A 137 12.94 -2.22 -3.17
N LEU A 138 12.42 -2.72 -4.29
CA LEU A 138 13.24 -3.18 -5.42
C LEU A 138 14.07 -2.03 -6.01
N HIS A 139 13.46 -0.86 -6.19
CA HIS A 139 14.14 0.33 -6.69
C HIS A 139 15.29 0.75 -5.78
N ARG A 140 15.10 0.73 -4.46
CA ARG A 140 16.17 1.05 -3.51
C ARG A 140 17.33 0.06 -3.62
N GLU A 141 17.05 -1.25 -3.64
CA GLU A 141 18.12 -2.25 -3.75
C GLU A 141 18.87 -2.13 -5.09
N HIS A 142 18.17 -1.74 -6.16
CA HIS A 142 18.82 -1.37 -7.43
C HIS A 142 19.74 -0.16 -7.27
N LEU A 143 19.28 0.91 -6.61
CA LEU A 143 20.09 2.11 -6.37
C LEU A 143 21.34 1.81 -5.51
N LYS A 144 21.24 0.91 -4.52
CA LYS A 144 22.41 0.43 -3.76
C LYS A 144 23.39 -0.31 -4.66
N TYR A 145 22.88 -1.23 -5.47
CA TYR A 145 23.70 -2.05 -6.37
C TYR A 145 24.51 -1.21 -7.36
N ILE A 146 23.93 -0.13 -7.90
CA ILE A 146 24.62 0.78 -8.83
C ILE A 146 25.46 1.86 -8.10
N GLY A 147 25.52 1.84 -6.77
CA GLY A 147 26.27 2.80 -5.96
C GLY A 147 25.67 4.21 -5.90
N ALA A 148 24.41 4.39 -6.32
CA ALA A 148 23.73 5.69 -6.28
C ALA A 148 23.33 6.10 -4.86
N ILE A 149 23.14 5.14 -3.95
CA ILE A 149 22.93 5.36 -2.52
C ILE A 149 23.84 4.44 -1.71
N LYS A 150 24.33 4.91 -0.56
CA LYS A 150 25.17 4.12 0.36
C LYS A 150 24.28 3.27 1.27
N GLU A 151 24.80 2.13 1.72
CA GLU A 151 24.20 1.42 2.85
C GLU A 151 24.31 2.31 4.10
N GLU A 152 23.23 2.44 4.87
CA GLU A 152 23.31 3.06 6.18
C GLU A 152 24.21 2.18 7.05
N GLU A 153 25.36 2.69 7.49
CA GLU A 153 26.16 2.04 8.51
C GLU A 153 25.29 1.91 9.76
N GLU A 154 25.03 0.67 10.21
CA GLU A 154 24.45 0.44 11.52
C GLU A 154 25.34 1.14 12.55
N VAL A 155 24.87 2.24 13.12
CA VAL A 155 25.52 2.88 14.26
C VAL A 155 25.46 1.88 15.41
N SER A 156 26.53 1.12 15.56
CA SER A 156 26.80 0.26 16.70
C SER A 156 26.72 1.10 17.97
N LEU A 157 25.67 0.91 18.77
CA LEU A 157 25.54 1.47 20.11
C LEU A 157 26.41 0.68 21.13
N LEU A 158 27.61 0.27 20.75
CA LEU A 158 28.58 -0.40 21.63
C LEU A 158 29.84 0.45 21.83
N SER A 159 29.65 1.70 22.23
CA SER A 159 30.68 2.47 22.91
C SER A 159 30.06 3.19 24.11
N ILE A 160 29.86 2.42 25.18
CA ILE A 160 29.79 2.89 26.57
C ILE A 160 31.08 2.43 27.24
#